data_AF-A0A1N6XBC0-F1
#
_entry.id   AF-A0A1N6XBC0-F1
#
_cell.length_a   1.000
_cell.length_b   1.000
_cell.length_c   1.000
_cell.angle_alpha   90.00
_cell.angle_beta   90.00
_cell.angle_gamma   90.00
#
_symmetry.space_group_name_H-M   'P 1'
#
loop_
_entity.id
_entity.type
_entity.pdbx_description
1 polymer ?
#
loop_
_entity_poly.entity_id
_entity_poly.type
_entity_poly.pdbx_seq_one_letter_code
_entity_poly.pdbx_strand_id
1 'polypeptide(L)'
;MDSNAPPSITLTSAAGGYLATMLRHGWMILTFRHHGEGLDAISNRHLTVLAALGLMAMWYLPSITRGAELPSLGMVAIGLASFAIGRIQFGAATATGFALLMLITEPAAALMRLAAGEVGAQIDYGLRVWCLAANLLYVLRCSRRAKRGK
;
A
#
# COMPACT_ATOMS: atom_id res chain seq x y z
N MET A 1 -3.74 46.73 -8.54
CA MET A 1 -4.55 45.51 -8.34
C MET A 1 -3.77 44.39 -9.00
N ASP A 2 -2.86 43.75 -8.25
CA ASP A 2 -1.94 42.76 -8.81
C ASP A 2 -2.63 41.40 -8.89
N SER A 3 -2.99 41.01 -10.11
CA SER A 3 -3.71 39.77 -10.45
C SER A 3 -2.79 38.57 -10.68
N ASN A 4 -1.56 38.58 -10.16
CA ASN A 4 -0.54 37.54 -10.38
C ASN A 4 -0.09 36.84 -9.09
N ALA A 5 -1.00 36.64 -8.13
CA ALA A 5 -0.72 35.69 -7.05
C ALA A 5 -0.80 34.26 -7.63
N PRO A 6 0.24 33.40 -7.48
CA PRO A 6 0.11 31.99 -7.86
C PRO A 6 -1.06 31.38 -7.06
N PRO A 7 -1.87 30.49 -7.67
CA PRO A 7 -3.02 29.91 -7.00
C PRO A 7 -2.55 29.26 -5.70
N SER A 8 -3.19 29.63 -4.59
CA SER A 8 -2.91 29.03 -3.29
C SER A 8 -3.13 27.53 -3.40
N ILE A 9 -2.05 26.75 -3.27
CA ILE A 9 -2.12 25.30 -3.18
C ILE A 9 -2.84 25.00 -1.87
N THR A 10 -4.16 24.85 -1.95
CA THR A 10 -4.97 24.44 -0.80
C THR A 10 -4.55 23.04 -0.40
N LEU A 11 -4.45 22.78 0.91
CA LEU A 11 -4.01 21.51 1.48
C LEU A 11 -4.78 20.30 0.90
N THR A 12 -6.03 20.50 0.52
CA THR A 12 -6.90 19.56 -0.19
C THR A 12 -6.46 19.24 -1.61
N SER A 13 -5.96 20.20 -2.39
CA SER A 13 -5.44 19.97 -3.74
C SER A 13 -4.12 19.19 -3.72
N ALA A 14 -3.24 19.49 -2.75
CA ALA A 14 -1.99 18.76 -2.55
C ALA A 14 -2.23 17.34 -2.03
N ALA A 15 -3.14 17.16 -1.07
CA ALA A 15 -3.53 15.85 -0.55
C ALA A 15 -4.19 14.98 -1.62
N GLY A 16 -5.07 15.55 -2.44
CA GLY A 16 -5.71 14.85 -3.56
C GLY A 16 -4.72 14.38 -4.62
N GLY A 17 -3.79 15.26 -5.03
CA GLY A 17 -2.72 14.91 -5.96
C GLY A 17 -1.78 13.83 -5.40
N TYR A 18 -1.48 13.88 -4.10
CA TYR A 18 -0.68 12.87 -3.42
C TYR A 18 -1.39 11.51 -3.39
N LEU A 19 -2.67 11.48 -3.01
CA LEU A 19 -3.47 10.25 -2.99
C LEU A 19 -3.60 9.64 -4.40
N ALA A 20 -3.88 10.44 -5.42
CA ALA A 20 -3.95 9.98 -6.81
C ALA A 20 -2.62 9.36 -7.27
N THR A 21 -1.49 9.95 -6.87
CA THR A 21 -0.15 9.43 -7.15
C THR A 21 0.07 8.08 -6.47
N MET A 22 -0.29 7.96 -5.18
CA MET A 22 -0.20 6.71 -4.42
C MET A 22 -1.08 5.61 -5.03
N LEU A 23 -2.32 5.93 -5.39
CA LEU A 23 -3.24 5.01 -6.07
C LEU A 23 -2.70 4.57 -7.43
N ARG A 24 -2.11 5.49 -8.20
CA ARG A 24 -1.45 5.17 -9.47
C ARG A 24 -0.30 4.18 -9.27
N HIS A 25 0.57 4.41 -8.29
CA HIS A 25 1.66 3.47 -7.97
C HIS A 25 1.12 2.11 -7.55
N GLY A 26 0.13 2.07 -6.65
CA GLY A 26 -0.52 0.83 -6.23
C GLY A 26 -1.16 0.07 -7.39
N TRP A 27 -1.87 0.77 -8.26
CA TRP A 27 -2.48 0.19 -9.47
C TRP A 27 -1.44 -0.39 -10.43
N MET A 28 -0.33 0.33 -10.65
CA MET A 28 0.77 -0.16 -11.48
C MET A 28 1.44 -1.39 -10.85
N ILE A 29 1.50 -1.51 -9.52
CA ILE A 29 2.02 -2.70 -8.84
C ILE A 29 1.04 -3.86 -9.05
N LEU A 30 -0.26 -3.65 -8.80
CA LEU A 30 -1.32 -4.66 -8.96
C LEU A 30 -1.45 -5.18 -10.39
N THR A 31 -1.13 -4.36 -11.40
CA THR A 31 -1.16 -4.75 -12.81
C THR A 31 0.18 -5.28 -13.31
N PHE A 32 1.15 -5.52 -12.42
CA PHE A 32 2.50 -5.97 -12.76
C PHE A 32 3.19 -5.06 -13.79
N ARG A 33 3.08 -3.74 -13.64
CA ARG A 33 3.73 -2.74 -14.52
C ARG A 33 4.77 -1.88 -13.79
N HIS A 34 4.78 -1.91 -12.46
CA HIS A 34 5.70 -1.09 -11.66
C HIS A 34 7.11 -1.68 -11.57
N HIS A 35 8.12 -0.80 -11.58
CA HIS A 35 9.56 -1.13 -11.49
C HIS A 35 10.28 -0.43 -10.33
N GLY A 36 9.54 0.29 -9.47
CA GLY A 36 10.07 0.98 -8.28
C GLY A 36 10.39 2.45 -8.50
N GLU A 37 10.17 2.97 -9.71
CA GLU A 37 10.39 4.38 -10.04
C GLU A 37 9.51 5.31 -9.20
N GLY A 38 10.09 6.41 -8.73
CA GLY A 38 9.39 7.44 -7.94
C GLY A 38 9.11 7.08 -6.47
N LEU A 39 9.13 5.79 -6.09
CA LEU A 39 8.84 5.37 -4.72
C LEU A 39 10.03 5.58 -3.76
N ASP A 40 11.24 5.73 -4.30
CA ASP A 40 12.43 6.13 -3.53
C ASP A 40 12.39 7.61 -3.09
N ALA A 41 11.58 8.45 -3.76
CA ALA A 41 11.44 9.87 -3.45
C ALA A 41 10.49 10.14 -2.27
N ILE A 42 9.79 9.12 -1.78
CA ILE A 42 8.89 9.27 -0.63
C ILE A 42 9.73 9.41 0.64
N SER A 43 9.50 10.49 1.38
CA SER A 43 10.20 10.75 2.64
C SER A 43 9.96 9.62 3.65
N ASN A 44 10.94 9.37 4.53
CA ASN A 44 10.79 8.38 5.60
C ASN A 44 9.57 8.66 6.50
N ARG A 45 9.25 9.93 6.74
CA ARG A 45 8.07 10.32 7.51
C ARG A 45 6.78 9.88 6.83
N HIS A 46 6.65 10.12 5.52
CA HIS A 46 5.48 9.69 4.75
C HIS A 46 5.38 8.18 4.65
N LEU A 47 6.51 7.49 4.53
CA LEU A 47 6.56 6.03 4.54
C LEU A 47 6.10 5.45 5.88
N THR A 48 6.52 6.04 7.01
CA THR A 48 6.02 5.62 8.33
C THR A 48 4.52 5.84 8.47
N VAL A 49 4.00 6.97 7.99
CA VAL A 49 2.54 7.23 7.99
C VAL A 49 1.80 6.24 7.10
N LEU A 50 2.28 5.96 5.89
CA LEU A 50 1.70 4.96 4.98
C LEU A 50 1.70 3.56 5.60
N ALA A 51 2.79 3.17 6.25
CA ALA A 51 2.90 1.87 6.92
C ALA A 51 1.93 1.78 8.12
N ALA A 52 1.84 2.85 8.93
CA ALA A 52 0.90 2.91 10.04
C ALA A 52 -0.55 2.81 9.55
N LEU A 53 -0.93 3.56 8.52
CA LEU A 53 -2.27 3.50 7.94
C LEU A 53 -2.58 2.13 7.31
N GLY A 54 -1.62 1.53 6.59
CA GLY A 54 -1.79 0.20 6.01
C GLY A 54 -1.96 -0.89 7.09
N LEU A 55 -1.18 -0.82 8.17
CA LEU A 55 -1.30 -1.74 9.31
C LEU A 55 -2.61 -1.53 10.08
N MET A 56 -3.02 -0.28 10.30
CA MET A 56 -4.32 0.03 10.90
C MET A 56 -5.45 -0.52 10.03
N ALA A 57 -5.35 -0.37 8.70
CA ALA A 57 -6.36 -0.90 7.80
C ALA A 57 -6.44 -2.44 7.90
N MET A 58 -5.31 -3.13 7.89
CA MET A 58 -5.23 -4.58 8.06
C MET A 58 -5.79 -5.04 9.42
N TRP A 59 -5.60 -4.25 10.49
CA TRP A 59 -6.01 -4.62 11.84
C TRP A 59 -7.52 -4.41 12.06
N TYR A 60 -7.98 -3.20 11.80
CA TYR A 60 -9.31 -2.78 12.26
C TYR A 60 -10.42 -3.14 11.29
N LEU A 61 -10.17 -3.13 9.97
CA LEU A 61 -11.25 -3.40 9.01
C LEU A 61 -11.85 -4.80 9.13
N PRO A 62 -11.10 -5.89 9.34
CA PRO A 62 -11.69 -7.20 9.54
C PRO A 62 -12.61 -7.25 10.77
N SER A 63 -12.22 -6.60 11.86
CA SER A 63 -13.02 -6.57 13.10
C SER A 63 -14.31 -5.78 12.92
N ILE A 64 -14.24 -4.64 12.23
CA ILE A 64 -15.40 -3.79 11.94
C ILE A 64 -16.36 -4.46 10.94
N THR A 65 -15.83 -5.15 9.92
CA THR A 65 -16.65 -5.69 8.83
C THR A 65 -17.16 -7.11 9.04
N ARG A 66 -16.54 -7.90 9.93
CA ARG A 66 -16.92 -9.30 10.17
C ARG A 66 -17.37 -9.58 11.59
N GLY A 67 -17.25 -8.62 12.51
CA GLY A 67 -17.28 -8.90 13.94
C GLY A 67 -16.18 -9.90 14.36
N ALA A 68 -15.15 -10.06 13.51
CA ALA A 68 -14.06 -10.98 13.77
C ALA A 68 -13.24 -10.47 14.96
N GLU A 69 -12.65 -11.41 15.70
CA GLU A 69 -11.68 -11.06 16.72
C GLU A 69 -10.53 -10.26 16.10
N LEU A 70 -10.03 -9.29 16.87
CA LEU A 70 -8.85 -8.53 16.47
C LEU A 70 -7.73 -9.52 16.12
N PRO A 71 -6.99 -9.31 15.01
CA PRO A 71 -5.90 -10.17 14.66
C PRO A 71 -4.93 -10.30 15.83
N SER A 72 -4.46 -11.53 16.08
CA SER A 72 -3.58 -11.80 17.21
C SER A 72 -2.31 -10.95 17.13
N LEU A 73 -1.73 -10.61 18.28
CA LEU A 73 -0.46 -9.88 18.35
C LEU A 73 0.64 -10.55 17.51
N GLY A 74 0.60 -11.87 17.36
CA GLY A 74 1.50 -12.62 16.48
C GLY A 74 1.37 -12.25 15.00
N MET A 75 0.14 -12.13 14.48
CA MET A 75 -0.07 -11.72 13.07
C MET A 75 0.40 -10.29 12.81
N VAL A 76 0.20 -9.40 13.78
CA VAL A 76 0.67 -8.02 13.73
C VAL A 76 2.20 -7.97 13.72
N ALA A 77 2.84 -8.74 14.61
CA ALA A 77 4.29 -8.86 14.67
C ALA A 77 4.87 -9.38 13.34
N ILE A 78 4.21 -10.37 12.71
CA ILE A 78 4.60 -10.89 11.39
C ILE A 78 4.49 -9.80 10.32
N GLY A 79 3.42 -8.99 10.31
CA GLY A 79 3.26 -7.88 9.37
C GLY A 79 4.36 -6.82 9.52
N LEU A 80 4.64 -6.41 10.76
CA LEU A 80 5.72 -5.47 11.08
C LEU A 80 7.10 -6.03 10.72
N ALA A 81 7.37 -7.29 11.03
CA ALA A 81 8.62 -7.96 10.69
C ALA A 81 8.80 -8.05 9.17
N SER A 82 7.73 -8.39 8.43
CA SER A 82 7.76 -8.46 6.96
C SER A 82 8.06 -7.10 6.34
N PHE A 83 7.44 -6.03 6.85
CA PHE A 83 7.75 -4.67 6.42
C PHE A 83 9.20 -4.27 6.74
N ALA A 84 9.67 -4.55 7.96
CA ALA A 84 11.02 -4.23 8.41
C ALA A 84 12.08 -4.98 7.58
N ILE A 85 11.91 -6.29 7.39
CA ILE A 85 12.79 -7.11 6.54
C ILE A 85 12.75 -6.60 5.10
N GLY A 86 11.55 -6.29 4.58
CA GLY A 86 11.36 -5.71 3.26
C GLY A 86 12.18 -4.45 3.05
N ARG A 87 12.15 -3.55 4.03
CA ARG A 87 12.91 -2.31 4.04
C ARG A 87 14.42 -2.53 4.13
N ILE A 88 14.86 -3.40 5.04
CA ILE A 88 16.30 -3.64 5.30
C ILE A 88 16.95 -4.34 4.10
N GLN A 89 16.30 -5.36 3.55
CA GLN A 89 16.88 -6.21 2.50
C GLN A 89 16.69 -5.65 1.09
N PHE A 90 15.58 -4.94 0.84
CA PHE A 90 15.18 -4.53 -0.51
C PHE A 90 14.94 -3.02 -0.66
N GLY A 91 15.20 -2.23 0.39
CA GLY A 91 15.19 -0.77 0.35
C GLY A 91 13.82 -0.12 0.52
N ALA A 92 13.83 1.22 0.52
CA ALA A 92 12.65 2.05 0.78
C ALA A 92 11.53 1.83 -0.24
N ALA A 93 11.82 1.81 -1.56
CA ALA A 93 10.81 1.56 -2.58
C ALA A 93 10.03 0.24 -2.38
N THR A 94 10.71 -0.81 -1.92
CA THR A 94 10.06 -2.10 -1.68
C THR A 94 9.11 -2.04 -0.49
N ALA A 95 9.57 -1.44 0.62
CA ALA A 95 8.73 -1.21 1.80
C ALA A 95 7.53 -0.31 1.50
N THR A 96 7.73 0.74 0.70
CA THR A 96 6.68 1.64 0.25
C THR A 96 5.63 0.92 -0.59
N GLY A 97 6.05 0.09 -1.55
CA GLY A 97 5.12 -0.70 -2.36
C GLY A 97 4.31 -1.69 -1.53
N PHE A 98 4.93 -2.33 -0.53
CA PHE A 98 4.24 -3.19 0.43
C PHE A 98 3.16 -2.42 1.21
N ALA A 99 3.52 -1.27 1.80
CA ALA A 99 2.58 -0.44 2.56
C ALA A 99 1.43 0.08 1.69
N LEU A 100 1.72 0.48 0.45
CA LEU A 100 0.72 0.92 -0.53
C LEU A 100 -0.27 -0.17 -0.89
N LEU A 101 0.21 -1.38 -1.14
CA LEU A 101 -0.68 -2.51 -1.42
C LEU A 101 -1.61 -2.76 -0.25
N MET A 102 -1.10 -2.86 0.98
CA MET A 102 -1.97 -3.06 2.16
C MET A 102 -3.00 -1.94 2.32
N LEU A 103 -2.58 -0.68 2.16
CA LEU A 103 -3.46 0.47 2.28
C LEU A 103 -4.61 0.47 1.27
N ILE A 104 -4.39 -0.06 0.06
CA ILE A 104 -5.40 -0.07 -1.01
C ILE A 104 -6.25 -1.34 -0.94
N THR A 105 -5.63 -2.50 -0.72
CA THR A 105 -6.27 -3.80 -0.93
C THR A 105 -7.07 -4.23 0.28
N GLU A 106 -6.69 -3.84 1.50
CA GLU A 106 -7.46 -4.17 2.71
C GLU A 106 -8.83 -3.45 2.72
N PRO A 107 -8.93 -2.13 2.43
CA PRO A 107 -10.22 -1.47 2.24
C PRO A 107 -11.05 -2.05 1.10
N ALA A 108 -10.44 -2.32 -0.05
CA ALA A 108 -11.14 -2.92 -1.17
C ALA A 108 -11.73 -4.29 -0.82
N ALA A 109 -10.95 -5.14 -0.14
CA ALA A 109 -11.39 -6.44 0.31
C ALA A 109 -12.51 -6.36 1.36
N ALA A 110 -12.44 -5.39 2.27
CA ALA A 110 -13.50 -5.12 3.24
C ALA A 110 -14.81 -4.71 2.55
N LEU A 111 -14.73 -3.83 1.55
CA LEU A 111 -15.89 -3.41 0.76
C LEU A 111 -16.50 -4.56 -0.05
N MET A 112 -15.68 -5.39 -0.69
CA MET A 112 -16.16 -6.56 -1.45
C MET A 112 -16.92 -7.55 -0.56
N ARG A 113 -16.44 -7.75 0.68
CA ARG A 113 -17.13 -8.58 1.66
C ARG A 113 -18.46 -8.00 2.09
N LEU A 114 -18.51 -6.70 2.39
CA LEU A 114 -19.75 -6.03 2.77
C LEU A 114 -20.78 -6.05 1.64
N ALA A 115 -20.34 -5.94 0.38
CA ALA A 115 -21.22 -5.89 -0.77
C ALA A 115 -21.73 -7.27 -1.23
N ALA A 116 -20.92 -8.33 -1.10
CA ALA A 116 -21.19 -9.63 -1.73
C ALA A 116 -21.25 -10.82 -0.76
N GLY A 117 -21.21 -10.60 0.55
CA GLY A 117 -21.35 -11.66 1.56
C GLY A 117 -20.30 -12.77 1.40
N GLU A 118 -20.74 -14.03 1.32
CA GLU A 118 -19.86 -15.20 1.16
C GLU A 118 -19.07 -15.19 -0.16
N VAL A 119 -19.68 -14.72 -1.26
CA VAL A 119 -18.99 -14.56 -2.55
C VAL A 119 -17.88 -13.52 -2.42
N GLY A 120 -18.12 -12.45 -1.65
CA GLY A 120 -17.12 -11.44 -1.32
C GLY A 120 -15.91 -12.01 -0.56
N ALA A 121 -16.10 -13.04 0.27
CA ALA A 121 -15.00 -13.71 0.96
C ALA A 121 -14.12 -14.54 0.02
N GLN A 122 -14.71 -15.17 -1.00
CA GLN A 122 -13.95 -15.90 -2.03
C GLN A 122 -13.17 -14.94 -2.93
N ILE A 123 -13.78 -13.81 -3.30
CA ILE A 123 -13.10 -12.75 -4.06
C ILE A 123 -11.92 -12.18 -3.27
N ASP A 124 -12.06 -11.98 -1.95
CA ASP A 124 -10.93 -11.56 -1.11
C ASP A 124 -9.79 -12.57 -1.13
N TYR A 125 -10.08 -13.87 -1.08
CA TYR A 125 -9.01 -14.87 -1.16
C TYR A 125 -8.24 -14.76 -2.49
N GLY A 126 -8.97 -14.63 -3.61
CA GLY A 126 -8.38 -14.39 -4.91
C GLY A 126 -7.55 -13.10 -4.96
N LEU A 127 -8.06 -12.02 -4.37
CA LEU A 127 -7.36 -10.74 -4.26
C LEU A 127 -6.08 -10.87 -3.43
N ARG A 128 -6.09 -11.61 -2.32
CA ARG A 128 -4.90 -11.84 -1.49
C ARG A 128 -3.81 -12.60 -2.24
N VAL A 129 -4.17 -13.65 -2.96
CA VAL A 129 -3.23 -14.39 -3.83
C VAL A 129 -2.67 -13.47 -4.92
N TRP A 130 -3.52 -12.65 -5.53
CA TRP A 130 -3.11 -11.67 -6.52
C TRP A 130 -2.13 -10.63 -5.96
N CYS A 131 -2.44 -10.08 -4.79
CA CYS A 131 -1.57 -9.13 -4.09
C CYS A 131 -0.23 -9.76 -3.73
N LEU A 132 -0.20 -11.02 -3.29
CA LEU A 132 1.03 -11.74 -3.02
C LEU A 132 1.88 -11.86 -4.30
N ALA A 133 1.29 -12.29 -5.41
CA ALA A 133 1.98 -12.38 -6.69
C ALA A 133 2.51 -11.01 -7.17
N ALA A 134 1.69 -9.95 -7.03
CA ALA A 134 2.06 -8.59 -7.39
C ALA A 134 3.24 -8.09 -6.56
N ASN A 135 3.23 -8.35 -5.26
CA ASN A 135 4.28 -7.95 -4.35
C ASN A 135 5.59 -8.71 -4.64
N LEU A 136 5.53 -10.03 -4.83
CA LEU A 136 6.70 -10.84 -5.19
C LEU A 136 7.36 -10.37 -6.49
N LEU A 137 6.56 -10.18 -7.56
CA LEU A 137 7.06 -9.68 -8.84
C LEU A 137 7.63 -8.27 -8.72
N TYR A 138 7.00 -7.41 -7.91
CA TYR A 138 7.47 -6.06 -7.65
C TYR A 138 8.83 -6.06 -6.93
N VAL A 139 8.97 -6.84 -5.84
CA VAL A 139 10.24 -7.01 -5.10
C VAL A 139 11.35 -7.49 -6.04
N LEU A 140 11.08 -8.49 -6.89
CA LEU A 140 12.05 -8.99 -7.86
C LEU A 140 12.49 -7.91 -8.86
N ARG A 141 11.56 -7.08 -9.34
CA ARG A 141 11.88 -5.99 -10.27
C ARG A 141 12.67 -4.87 -9.61
N CYS A 142 12.31 -4.48 -8.40
CA CYS A 142 13.07 -3.51 -7.60
C CYS A 142 14.49 -4.02 -7.34
N SER A 143 14.65 -5.28 -6.94
CA SER A 143 15.96 -5.90 -6.73
C SER A 143 16.80 -5.91 -8.01
N ARG A 144 16.21 -6.29 -9.15
CA ARG A 144 16.89 -6.26 -10.46
C ARG A 144 17.32 -4.84 -10.86
N ARG A 145 16.48 -3.83 -10.61
CA ARG A 145 16.81 -2.41 -10.87
C ARG A 145 17.96 -1.95 -9.99
N ALA A 146 17.92 -2.24 -8.69
CA ALA A 146 18.98 -1.90 -7.74
C ALA A 146 20.34 -2.54 -8.13
N LYS A 147 20.31 -3.74 -8.73
CA LYS A 147 21.51 -4.40 -9.26
C LYS A 147 22.04 -3.80 -10.56
N ARG A 148 21.20 -3.17 -11.39
CA ARG A 148 21.60 -2.53 -12.67
C ARG A 148 22.14 -1.12 -12.53
N GLY A 149 21.82 -0.44 -11.41
CA GLY A 149 22.31 0.91 -11.10
C GLY A 149 23.58 0.94 -10.26
N LYS A 150 24.19 -0.21 -9.97
CA LYS A 150 25.55 -0.35 -9.44
C LYS A 150 26.48 -0.71 -10.59
#